data_AF-A0A1H0B914-F1
#
_entry.id   AF-A0A1H0B914-F1
#
_cell.length_a   1.000
_cell.length_b   1.000
_cell.length_c   1.000
_cell.angle_alpha   90.00
_cell.angle_beta   90.00
_cell.angle_gamma   90.00
#
_symmetry.space_group_name_H-M   'P 1'
#
loop_
_entity.id
_entity.type
_entity.pdbx_description
1 polymer ?
#
loop_
_entity_poly.entity_id
_entity_poly.type
_entity_poly.pdbx_seq_one_letter_code
_entity_poly.pdbx_strand_id
1 'polypeptide(L)'
;MNATFLMRFKAFMLDYLLIFAYLVVLVIINVFLFPSIQVFFNESLVVAQFTGFLMVTLPVSLYFVISDSVLGGQSFGKRRMRIKVVNEKEEPLRVLHAICRTALKFLPWELSHYLVYRLIFLGEAEVPFNYYVIGGIIYALMLAYILTSIFTKKKKSLYDIVVKTHVVKLRS
;
A
#
# COMPACT_ATOMS: atom_id res chain seq x y z
N MET A 1 7.85 15.89 -17.32
CA MET A 1 7.30 16.71 -16.20
C MET A 1 6.72 15.77 -15.13
N ASN A 2 6.96 16.05 -13.85
CA ASN A 2 6.44 15.22 -12.75
C ASN A 2 4.91 15.29 -12.68
N ALA A 3 4.30 14.18 -12.29
CA ALA A 3 2.87 14.12 -12.00
C ALA A 3 2.56 14.95 -10.74
N THR A 4 1.45 15.68 -10.76
CA THR A 4 0.99 16.43 -9.59
C THR A 4 0.39 15.47 -8.56
N PHE A 5 0.30 15.92 -7.30
CA PHE A 5 -0.37 15.17 -6.24
C PHE A 5 -1.78 14.72 -6.66
N LEU A 6 -2.59 15.61 -7.25
CA LEU A 6 -3.96 15.29 -7.65
C LEU A 6 -4.04 14.19 -8.73
N MET A 7 -3.09 14.15 -9.68
CA MET A 7 -3.05 13.07 -10.68
C MET A 7 -2.69 11.73 -10.04
N ARG A 8 -1.73 11.73 -9.11
CA ARG A 8 -1.33 10.54 -8.34
C ARG A 8 -2.48 10.05 -7.46
N PHE A 9 -3.19 10.97 -6.82
CA PHE A 9 -4.36 10.68 -6.00
C PHE A 9 -5.50 10.06 -6.81
N LYS A 10 -5.89 10.67 -7.94
CA LYS A 10 -6.91 10.11 -8.84
C LYS A 10 -6.53 8.74 -9.37
N ALA A 11 -5.26 8.54 -9.76
CA ALA A 11 -4.76 7.22 -10.16
C ALA A 11 -4.90 6.20 -9.03
N PHE A 12 -4.51 6.56 -7.80
CA PHE A 12 -4.65 5.69 -6.65
C PHE A 12 -6.12 5.38 -6.31
N MET A 13 -7.04 6.33 -6.44
CA MET A 13 -8.48 6.08 -6.25
C MET A 13 -9.03 5.08 -7.26
N LEU A 14 -8.60 5.14 -8.53
CA LEU A 14 -8.99 4.16 -9.53
C LEU A 14 -8.40 2.78 -9.24
N ASP A 15 -7.14 2.71 -8.81
CA ASP A 15 -6.54 1.45 -8.36
C ASP A 15 -7.28 0.91 -7.11
N TYR A 16 -7.72 1.79 -6.22
CA TYR A 16 -8.44 1.44 -5.00
C TYR A 16 -9.81 0.82 -5.29
N LEU A 17 -10.50 1.21 -6.37
CA LEU A 17 -11.74 0.53 -6.78
C LEU A 17 -11.50 -0.95 -7.11
N LEU A 18 -10.36 -1.28 -7.74
CA LEU A 18 -9.99 -2.67 -8.01
C LEU A 18 -9.64 -3.42 -6.73
N ILE A 19 -8.89 -2.78 -5.83
CA ILE A 19 -8.58 -3.34 -4.52
C ILE A 19 -9.86 -3.58 -3.72
N PHE A 20 -10.78 -2.62 -3.71
CA PHE A 20 -12.05 -2.73 -3.01
C PHE A 20 -12.90 -3.88 -3.57
N ALA A 21 -13.02 -4.00 -4.89
CA ALA A 21 -13.71 -5.13 -5.52
C ALA A 21 -13.06 -6.47 -5.10
N TYR A 22 -11.73 -6.55 -5.07
CA TYR A 22 -11.01 -7.71 -4.58
C TYR A 22 -11.31 -8.03 -3.11
N LEU A 23 -11.33 -7.01 -2.23
CA LEU A 23 -11.67 -7.18 -0.81
C LEU A 23 -13.11 -7.68 -0.62
N VAL A 24 -14.07 -7.18 -1.42
CA VAL A 24 -15.46 -7.67 -1.40
C VAL A 24 -15.51 -9.15 -1.78
N VAL A 25 -14.79 -9.55 -2.84
CA VAL A 25 -14.69 -10.97 -3.24
C VAL A 25 -14.08 -11.81 -2.13
N LEU A 26 -13.01 -11.33 -1.49
CA LEU A 26 -12.43 -12.03 -0.34
C LEU A 26 -13.43 -12.20 0.79
N VAL A 27 -14.19 -11.16 1.15
CA VAL A 27 -15.23 -11.26 2.19
C VAL A 27 -16.26 -12.30 1.80
N ILE A 28 -16.73 -12.31 0.55
CA ILE A 28 -17.71 -13.30 0.09
C ILE A 28 -17.16 -14.72 0.22
N ILE A 29 -15.93 -14.95 -0.23
CA ILE A 29 -15.26 -16.24 -0.13
C ILE A 29 -15.11 -16.67 1.34
N ASN A 30 -14.63 -15.79 2.22
CA ASN A 30 -14.35 -16.11 3.62
C ASN A 30 -15.61 -16.26 4.48
N VAL A 31 -16.69 -15.58 4.15
CA VAL A 31 -17.92 -15.62 4.97
C VAL A 31 -18.88 -16.69 4.47
N PHE A 32 -19.07 -16.81 3.16
CA PHE A 32 -20.13 -17.65 2.61
C PHE A 32 -19.62 -18.97 2.03
N LEU A 33 -18.41 -19.00 1.44
CA LEU A 33 -17.91 -20.20 0.76
C LEU A 33 -16.97 -21.04 1.64
N PHE A 34 -16.09 -20.41 2.41
CA PHE A 34 -15.07 -21.04 3.23
C PHE A 34 -14.97 -20.38 4.62
N PRO A 35 -16.02 -20.46 5.45
CA PRO A 35 -16.01 -19.90 6.80
C PRO A 35 -14.90 -20.47 7.71
N SER A 36 -14.39 -21.67 7.40
CA SER A 36 -13.27 -22.27 8.12
C SER A 36 -11.99 -21.42 8.12
N ILE A 37 -11.79 -20.54 7.13
CA ILE A 37 -10.62 -19.66 7.06
C ILE A 37 -10.62 -18.66 8.23
N GLN A 38 -11.79 -18.31 8.78
CA GLN A 38 -11.91 -17.36 9.89
C GLN A 38 -11.23 -17.85 11.17
N VAL A 39 -11.02 -19.16 11.32
CA VAL A 39 -10.32 -19.75 12.46
C VAL A 39 -8.88 -19.23 12.55
N PHE A 40 -8.19 -19.04 11.42
CA PHE A 40 -6.81 -18.55 11.39
C PHE A 40 -6.66 -17.12 11.93
N PHE A 41 -7.73 -16.31 11.90
CA PHE A 41 -7.70 -14.95 12.47
C PHE A 41 -7.86 -14.93 14.00
N ASN A 42 -8.30 -16.04 14.61
CA ASN A 42 -8.54 -16.14 16.05
C ASN A 42 -7.52 -17.04 16.77
N GLU A 43 -6.71 -17.81 16.03
CA GLU A 43 -5.78 -18.79 16.61
C GLU A 43 -4.65 -18.13 17.42
N SER A 44 -3.89 -17.24 16.80
CA SER A 44 -2.84 -16.49 17.47
C SER A 44 -2.53 -15.19 16.73
N LEU A 45 -1.88 -14.24 17.43
CA LEU A 45 -1.45 -12.98 16.83
C LEU A 45 -0.59 -13.16 15.57
N VAL A 46 0.32 -14.14 15.59
CA VAL A 46 1.24 -14.39 14.48
C VAL A 46 0.48 -14.97 13.28
N VAL A 47 -0.41 -15.95 13.53
CA VAL A 47 -1.21 -16.57 12.46
C VAL A 47 -2.19 -15.56 11.87
N ALA A 48 -2.86 -14.74 12.69
CA ALA A 48 -3.76 -13.71 12.22
C ALA A 48 -3.05 -12.66 11.35
N GLN A 49 -1.88 -12.18 11.80
CA GLN A 49 -1.05 -11.26 11.01
C GLN A 49 -0.65 -11.87 9.67
N PHE A 50 -0.12 -13.10 9.69
CA PHE A 50 0.38 -13.75 8.50
C PHE A 50 -0.74 -14.07 7.51
N THR A 51 -1.91 -14.49 8.01
CA THR A 51 -3.11 -14.73 7.20
C THR A 51 -3.58 -13.43 6.56
N GLY A 52 -3.70 -12.35 7.33
CA GLY A 52 -4.04 -11.03 6.80
C GLY A 52 -3.06 -10.54 5.74
N PHE A 53 -1.76 -10.71 5.99
CA PHE A 53 -0.72 -10.37 5.02
C PHE A 53 -0.86 -11.16 3.72
N LEU A 54 -0.98 -12.50 3.79
CA LEU A 54 -1.10 -13.37 2.62
C LEU A 54 -2.37 -13.11 1.82
N MET A 55 -3.48 -12.83 2.49
CA MET A 55 -4.77 -12.64 1.83
C MET A 55 -4.95 -11.22 1.30
N VAL A 56 -4.38 -10.20 1.96
CA VAL A 56 -4.63 -8.80 1.62
C VAL A 56 -3.37 -8.10 1.15
N THR A 57 -2.40 -7.91 2.03
CA THR A 57 -1.23 -7.06 1.76
C THR A 57 -0.39 -7.59 0.60
N LEU A 58 -0.16 -8.90 0.53
CA LEU A 58 0.68 -9.52 -0.49
C LEU A 58 0.05 -9.42 -1.90
N PRO A 59 -1.21 -9.83 -2.15
CA PRO A 59 -1.84 -9.69 -3.47
C PRO A 59 -1.92 -8.24 -3.94
N VAL A 60 -2.28 -7.31 -3.05
CA VAL A 60 -2.32 -5.87 -3.35
C VAL A 60 -0.92 -5.34 -3.65
N SER A 61 0.10 -5.78 -2.91
CA SER A 61 1.49 -5.40 -3.18
C SER A 61 1.97 -5.95 -4.52
N LEU A 62 1.70 -7.23 -4.82
CA LEU A 62 2.05 -7.85 -6.09
C LEU A 62 1.43 -7.12 -7.28
N TYR A 63 0.17 -6.70 -7.16
CA TYR A 63 -0.47 -5.84 -8.16
C TYR A 63 0.36 -4.59 -8.45
N PHE A 64 0.80 -3.85 -7.43
CA PHE A 64 1.64 -2.66 -7.63
C PHE A 64 3.06 -2.98 -8.08
N VAL A 65 3.67 -4.06 -7.59
CA VAL A 65 5.02 -4.48 -8.02
C VAL A 65 5.03 -4.82 -9.50
N ILE A 66 4.11 -5.68 -9.96
CA ILE A 66 4.03 -6.08 -11.36
C ILE A 66 3.71 -4.85 -12.21
N SER A 67 2.68 -4.09 -11.83
CA SER A 67 2.22 -2.97 -12.65
C SER A 67 3.15 -1.76 -12.69
N ASP A 68 3.88 -1.44 -11.63
CA ASP A 68 4.84 -0.33 -11.62
C ASP A 68 6.25 -0.74 -12.09
N SER A 69 6.51 -2.05 -12.28
CA SER A 69 7.79 -2.54 -12.80
C SER A 69 7.82 -2.60 -14.34
N VAL A 70 8.97 -2.94 -14.89
CA VAL A 70 9.21 -3.25 -16.31
C VAL A 70 8.23 -4.28 -16.89
N LEU A 71 7.58 -5.10 -16.07
CA LEU A 71 6.64 -6.12 -16.50
C LEU A 71 5.29 -5.53 -16.96
N GLY A 72 4.74 -4.59 -16.19
CA GLY A 72 3.42 -4.00 -16.48
C GLY A 72 3.45 -2.53 -16.91
N GLY A 73 4.50 -1.78 -16.52
CA GLY A 73 4.73 -0.38 -16.84
C GLY A 73 3.81 0.64 -16.14
N GLN A 74 2.52 0.35 -16.02
CA GLN A 74 1.54 1.18 -15.33
C GLN A 74 0.43 0.34 -14.67
N SER A 75 0.03 0.70 -13.44
CA SER A 75 -1.24 0.26 -12.85
C SER A 75 -2.44 0.79 -13.64
N PHE A 76 -3.61 0.22 -13.40
CA PHE A 76 -4.84 0.58 -14.11
C PHE A 76 -5.14 2.07 -14.00
N GLY A 77 -5.13 2.60 -12.77
CA GLY A 77 -5.35 4.02 -12.49
C GLY A 77 -4.25 4.90 -13.08
N LYS A 78 -2.99 4.46 -13.03
CA LYS A 78 -1.88 5.20 -13.65
C LYS A 78 -1.99 5.27 -15.17
N ARG A 79 -2.46 4.19 -15.81
CA ARG A 79 -2.75 4.16 -17.25
C ARG A 79 -3.86 5.15 -17.60
N ARG A 80 -4.96 5.16 -16.83
CA ARG A 80 -6.06 6.13 -17.00
C ARG A 80 -5.63 7.58 -16.80
N MET A 81 -4.71 7.83 -15.87
CA MET A 81 -4.18 9.16 -15.60
C MET A 81 -2.98 9.56 -16.48
N ARG A 82 -2.55 8.68 -17.41
CA ARG A 82 -1.37 8.88 -18.27
C ARG A 82 -0.10 9.24 -17.49
N ILE A 83 0.14 8.54 -16.38
CA ILE A 83 1.34 8.69 -15.56
C ILE A 83 2.07 7.36 -15.41
N LYS A 84 3.39 7.38 -15.24
CA LYS A 84 4.19 6.16 -14.99
C LYS A 84 5.23 6.39 -13.91
N VAL A 85 5.63 5.30 -13.24
CA VAL A 85 6.74 5.32 -12.30
C VAL A 85 8.04 5.08 -13.06
N VAL A 86 9.06 5.87 -12.76
CA VAL A 86 10.40 5.75 -13.36
C VAL A 86 11.48 5.91 -12.29
N ASN A 87 12.68 5.40 -12.57
CA ASN A 87 13.87 5.66 -11.75
C ASN A 87 14.40 7.09 -11.98
N GLU A 88 15.50 7.49 -11.32
CA GLU A 88 16.11 8.82 -11.51
C GLU A 88 16.66 9.08 -12.92
N LYS A 89 16.92 8.03 -13.71
CA LYS A 89 17.34 8.11 -15.11
C LYS A 89 16.16 8.11 -16.10
N GLU A 90 14.93 8.23 -15.59
CA GLU A 90 13.67 8.16 -16.36
C GLU A 90 13.39 6.80 -17.03
N GLU A 91 14.10 5.75 -16.63
CA GLU A 91 13.92 4.39 -17.15
C GLU A 91 12.79 3.65 -16.40
N PRO A 92 12.17 2.64 -17.02
CA PRO A 92 11.24 1.73 -16.35
C PRO A 92 11.83 1.09 -15.10
N LEU A 93 10.98 0.83 -14.09
CA LEU A 93 11.45 0.36 -12.80
C LEU A 93 11.76 -1.14 -12.83
N ARG A 94 12.97 -1.56 -12.44
CA ARG A 94 13.30 -2.98 -12.25
C ARG A 94 12.40 -3.58 -11.15
N VAL A 95 12.14 -4.89 -11.24
CA VAL A 95 11.26 -5.61 -10.30
C VAL A 95 11.69 -5.41 -8.84
N LEU A 96 12.98 -5.57 -8.52
CA LEU A 96 13.48 -5.36 -7.15
C LEU A 96 13.25 -3.92 -6.64
N HIS A 97 13.44 -2.91 -7.48
CA HIS A 97 13.11 -1.53 -7.10
C HIS A 97 11.61 -1.33 -6.89
N ALA A 98 10.76 -1.96 -7.71
CA ALA A 98 9.32 -1.94 -7.52
C ALA A 98 8.90 -2.61 -6.21
N ILE A 99 9.55 -3.71 -5.82
CA ILE A 99 9.35 -4.38 -4.52
C ILE A 99 9.70 -3.42 -3.37
N CYS A 100 10.92 -2.87 -3.34
CA CYS A 100 11.33 -1.95 -2.27
C CYS A 100 10.40 -0.73 -2.17
N ARG A 101 10.04 -0.15 -3.31
CA ARG A 101 9.11 0.98 -3.36
C ARG A 101 7.73 0.62 -2.81
N THR A 102 7.22 -0.55 -3.18
CA THR A 102 5.88 -1.01 -2.78
C THR A 102 5.85 -1.40 -1.31
N ALA A 103 6.89 -2.08 -0.81
CA ALA A 103 7.05 -2.39 0.61
C ALA A 103 7.04 -1.13 1.48
N LEU A 104 7.80 -0.09 1.09
CA LEU A 104 7.76 1.19 1.82
C LEU A 104 6.42 1.90 1.65
N LYS A 105 5.82 1.89 0.46
CA LYS A 105 4.49 2.50 0.24
C LYS A 105 3.42 1.90 1.15
N PHE A 106 3.43 0.58 1.36
CA PHE A 106 2.48 -0.14 2.21
C PHE A 106 2.95 -0.33 3.66
N LEU A 107 4.09 0.25 4.05
CA LEU A 107 4.57 0.15 5.42
C LEU A 107 3.54 0.67 6.45
N PRO A 108 2.89 1.83 6.26
CA PRO A 108 1.86 2.29 7.21
C PRO A 108 0.64 1.35 7.23
N TRP A 109 0.27 0.79 6.06
CA TRP A 109 -0.84 -0.14 5.94
C TRP A 109 -0.58 -1.43 6.73
N GLU A 110 0.60 -2.03 6.60
CA GLU A 110 0.94 -3.25 7.32
C GLU A 110 1.12 -3.01 8.83
N LEU A 111 1.69 -1.86 9.21
CA LEU A 111 1.74 -1.46 10.62
C LEU A 111 0.35 -1.27 11.22
N SER A 112 -0.63 -0.79 10.45
CA SER A 112 -2.03 -0.73 10.90
C SER A 112 -2.60 -2.13 11.14
N HIS A 113 -2.32 -3.13 10.30
CA HIS A 113 -2.76 -4.51 10.55
C HIS A 113 -2.11 -5.06 11.83
N TYR A 114 -0.81 -4.82 12.00
CA TYR A 114 -0.08 -5.18 13.22
C TYR A 114 -0.71 -4.59 14.47
N LEU A 115 -1.10 -3.31 14.43
CA LEU A 115 -1.74 -2.65 15.56
C LEU A 115 -3.17 -3.17 15.78
N VAL A 116 -3.98 -3.31 14.73
CA VAL A 116 -5.38 -3.73 14.82
C VAL A 116 -5.50 -5.14 15.40
N TYR A 117 -4.72 -6.12 14.93
CA TYR A 117 -4.78 -7.47 15.50
C TYR A 117 -4.44 -7.47 16.99
N ARG A 118 -3.45 -6.67 17.41
CA ARG A 118 -3.10 -6.57 18.83
C ARG A 118 -4.19 -5.93 19.67
N LEU A 119 -4.87 -4.90 19.15
CA LEU A 119 -5.99 -4.28 19.83
C LEU A 119 -7.19 -5.22 19.95
N ILE A 120 -7.47 -6.00 18.90
CA ILE A 120 -8.54 -7.03 18.95
C ILE A 120 -8.23 -8.09 20.01
N PHE A 121 -7.01 -8.61 20.03
CA PHE A 121 -6.59 -9.64 21.01
C PHE A 121 -6.45 -9.09 22.44
N LEU A 122 -6.22 -7.77 22.59
CA LEU A 122 -6.19 -7.11 23.90
C LEU A 122 -7.60 -7.05 24.54
N GLY A 123 -8.65 -6.98 23.72
CA GLY A 123 -10.03 -6.92 24.20
C GLY A 123 -10.31 -5.64 24.99
N GLU A 124 -10.85 -5.79 26.20
CA GLU A 124 -11.22 -4.68 27.08
C GLU A 124 -10.08 -4.21 28.00
N ALA A 125 -8.89 -4.81 27.91
CA ALA A 125 -7.75 -4.40 28.73
C ALA A 125 -7.24 -3.00 28.32
N GLU A 126 -6.59 -2.33 29.27
CA GLU A 126 -6.00 -1.01 29.03
C GLU A 126 -4.97 -1.07 27.89
N VAL A 127 -5.07 -0.11 26.97
CA VAL A 127 -4.16 -0.02 25.83
C VAL A 127 -2.77 0.37 26.30
N PRO A 128 -1.74 -0.46 26.11
CA PRO A 128 -0.39 -0.13 26.56
C PRO A 128 0.20 1.05 25.76
N PHE A 129 1.05 1.84 26.41
CA PHE A 129 1.61 3.06 25.82
C PHE A 129 2.31 2.85 24.46
N ASN A 130 2.99 1.71 24.28
CA ASN A 130 3.65 1.38 23.02
C ASN A 130 2.69 1.29 21.82
N TYR A 131 1.42 0.92 22.02
CA TYR A 131 0.42 0.86 20.95
C TYR A 131 0.01 2.27 20.48
N TYR A 132 -0.07 3.23 21.40
CA TYR A 132 -0.24 4.64 21.04
C TYR A 132 0.96 5.19 20.26
N VAL A 133 2.18 4.84 20.65
CA VAL A 133 3.40 5.22 19.91
C VAL A 133 3.38 4.67 18.48
N ILE A 134 3.02 3.39 18.31
CA ILE A 134 2.89 2.77 16.98
C ILE A 134 1.81 3.47 16.16
N GLY A 135 0.63 3.75 16.76
CA GLY A 135 -0.42 4.53 16.11
C GLY A 135 0.08 5.90 15.65
N GLY A 136 0.81 6.61 16.53
CA GLY A 136 1.45 7.89 16.20
C GLY A 136 2.43 7.80 15.03
N ILE A 137 3.25 6.75 14.98
CA ILE A 137 4.19 6.49 13.86
C ILE A 137 3.42 6.26 12.55
N ILE A 138 2.33 5.49 12.56
CA ILE A 138 1.50 5.24 11.38
C ILE A 138 0.96 6.56 10.82
N TYR A 139 0.36 7.40 11.68
CA TYR A 139 -0.15 8.71 11.26
C TYR A 139 0.97 9.65 10.78
N ALA A 140 2.11 9.67 11.47
CA ALA A 140 3.27 10.47 11.07
C ALA A 140 3.79 10.05 9.69
N LEU A 141 3.87 8.74 9.40
CA LEU A 141 4.26 8.24 8.09
C LEU A 141 3.25 8.62 7.00
N MET A 142 1.95 8.44 7.26
CA MET A 142 0.91 8.84 6.30
C MET A 142 0.97 10.34 5.97
N LEU A 143 1.09 11.18 7.00
CA LEU A 143 1.27 12.63 6.83
C LEU A 143 2.55 12.94 6.05
N ALA A 144 3.67 12.31 6.40
CA ALA A 144 4.92 12.49 5.68
C ALA A 144 4.77 12.12 4.19
N TYR A 145 4.04 11.06 3.85
CA TYR A 145 3.84 10.61 2.46
C TYR A 145 3.02 11.61 1.64
N ILE A 146 2.02 12.23 2.26
CA ILE A 146 1.16 13.25 1.65
C ILE A 146 1.93 14.56 1.53
N LEU A 147 2.49 15.08 2.63
CA LEU A 147 3.18 16.37 2.68
C LEU A 147 4.37 16.41 1.70
N THR A 148 5.20 15.35 1.67
CA THR A 148 6.32 15.29 0.72
C THR A 148 5.84 15.30 -0.74
N SER A 149 4.74 14.60 -1.07
CA SER A 149 4.16 14.59 -2.42
C SER A 149 3.64 15.96 -2.85
N ILE A 150 3.18 16.79 -1.91
CA ILE A 150 2.66 18.13 -2.18
C ILE A 150 3.79 19.17 -2.24
N PHE A 151 4.69 19.18 -1.25
CA PHE A 151 5.61 20.29 -1.03
C PHE A 151 6.99 20.11 -1.67
N THR A 152 7.42 18.88 -1.96
CA THR A 152 8.74 18.68 -2.59
C THR A 152 8.78 19.23 -4.02
N LYS A 153 9.94 19.76 -4.44
CA LYS A 153 10.12 20.32 -5.80
C LYS A 153 9.75 19.31 -6.90
N LYS A 154 10.07 18.03 -6.69
CA LYS A 154 9.78 16.93 -7.62
C LYS A 154 8.45 16.21 -7.35
N LYS A 155 7.63 16.68 -6.39
CA LYS A 155 6.33 16.09 -6.00
C LYS A 155 6.44 14.59 -5.69
N LYS A 156 7.52 14.20 -5.02
CA LYS A 156 7.82 12.82 -4.62
C LYS A 156 7.25 12.56 -3.22
N SER A 157 6.57 11.43 -3.04
CA SER A 157 6.25 10.93 -1.69
C SER A 157 7.53 10.44 -1.00
N LEU A 158 7.54 10.37 0.33
CA LEU A 158 8.72 9.98 1.11
C LEU A 158 9.32 8.63 0.63
N TYR A 159 8.48 7.63 0.37
CA TYR A 159 8.95 6.34 -0.15
C TYR A 159 9.60 6.46 -1.55
N ASP A 160 9.17 7.40 -2.40
CA ASP A 160 9.80 7.65 -3.71
C ASP A 160 11.15 8.37 -3.54
N ILE A 161 11.31 9.18 -2.49
CA ILE A 161 12.58 9.84 -2.16
C ILE A 161 13.59 8.77 -1.72
N VAL A 162 13.19 7.89 -0.80
CA VAL A 162 14.06 6.83 -0.26
C VAL A 162 14.52 5.87 -1.35
N VAL A 163 13.63 5.42 -2.24
CA VAL A 163 13.95 4.44 -3.29
C VAL A 163 14.42 5.11 -4.59
N LYS A 164 14.60 6.43 -4.60
CA LYS A 164 15.05 7.18 -5.78
C LYS A 164 14.17 6.92 -7.00
N THR A 165 12.86 6.98 -6.80
CA THR A 165 11.85 6.89 -7.87
C THR A 165 11.11 8.21 -8.02
N HIS A 166 10.35 8.36 -9.10
CA HIS A 166 9.38 9.42 -9.26
C HIS A 166 8.30 9.07 -10.28
N VAL A 167 7.24 9.86 -10.30
CA VAL A 167 6.09 9.66 -11.17
C VAL A 167 6.06 10.76 -12.22
N VAL A 168 6.11 10.39 -13.50
CA VAL A 168 6.13 11.33 -14.62
C VAL A 168 4.82 11.28 -15.40
N LYS A 169 4.43 12.42 -15.98
CA LYS A 169 3.34 12.49 -16.96
C LYS A 169 3.85 12.01 -18.32
N LEU A 170 3.08 11.16 -18.98
CA LEU A 170 3.30 10.81 -20.38
C LEU A 170 2.79 11.97 -21.24
N ARG A 171 3.61 12.46 -22.17
CA ARG A 171 3.15 13.41 -23.19
C ARG A 171 2.31 12.62 -24.21
N SER A 172 1.18 13.20 -24.59
CA SER A 172 0.41 12.76 -25.75
C SER A 172 1.06 13.24 -27.02
#